data_AF-A0AAT9NAB1-F1
#
_entry.id   AF-A0AAT9NAB1-F1
#
_cell.length_a   1.000
_cell.length_b   1.000
_cell.length_c   1.000
_cell.angle_alpha   90.00
_cell.angle_beta   90.00
_cell.angle_gamma   90.00
#
_symmetry.space_group_name_H-M   'P 1'
#
loop_
_entity.id
_entity.type
_entity.pdbx_description
1 polymer ?
#
loop_
_entity_poly.entity_id
_entity_poly.type
_entity_poly.pdbx_seq_one_letter_code
_entity_poly.pdbx_strand_id
1 'polypeptide(L)'
;MTTTSIIHRATTRLLQHVDNLVARAARIDLFLYKSGRLSRLSGRQVTLLNITLAEPGKKYSTAGVAEALGVSDNTARNDLRTLARENLLTEISENDLKTVFKVSWDLN
;
A
#
# COMPACT_ATOMS: atom_id res chain seq x y z
N MET A 1 -30.71 -13.34 23.86
CA MET A 1 -29.97 -12.11 23.45
C MET A 1 -30.98 -11.11 22.94
N THR A 2 -31.00 -9.90 23.46
CA THR A 2 -31.89 -8.82 22.98
C THR A 2 -31.25 -8.11 21.79
N THR A 3 -32.06 -7.55 20.89
CA THR A 3 -31.61 -6.77 19.72
C THR A 3 -30.62 -5.66 20.12
N THR A 4 -30.86 -5.02 21.26
CA THR A 4 -29.98 -3.99 21.85
C THR A 4 -28.56 -4.52 22.14
N SER A 5 -28.42 -5.75 22.66
CA SER A 5 -27.11 -6.37 22.93
C SER A 5 -26.33 -6.70 21.65
N ILE A 6 -27.04 -7.01 20.57
CA ILE A 6 -26.43 -7.29 19.26
C ILE A 6 -25.92 -6.00 18.64
N ILE A 7 -26.77 -4.96 18.60
CA ILE A 7 -26.43 -3.65 18.05
C ILE A 7 -25.23 -3.05 18.79
N HIS A 8 -25.27 -3.02 20.13
CA HIS A 8 -24.18 -2.48 20.93
C HIS A 8 -22.83 -3.14 20.60
N ARG A 9 -22.80 -4.48 20.52
CA ARG A 9 -21.57 -5.22 20.19
C ARG A 9 -21.07 -4.93 18.77
N ALA A 10 -21.98 -4.82 17.80
CA ALA A 10 -21.63 -4.48 16.44
C ALA A 10 -21.01 -3.07 16.36
N THR A 11 -21.61 -2.09 17.05
CA THR A 11 -21.09 -0.73 17.15
C THR A 11 -19.72 -0.69 17.80
N THR A 12 -19.51 -1.39 18.93
CA THR A 12 -18.20 -1.48 19.60
C THR A 12 -17.13 -2.08 18.68
N ARG A 13 -17.47 -3.14 17.94
CA ARG A 13 -16.52 -3.76 16.98
C ARG A 13 -16.17 -2.82 15.83
N LEU A 14 -17.15 -2.06 15.32
CA LEU A 14 -16.91 -1.08 14.28
C LEU A 14 -16.00 0.05 14.76
N LEU A 15 -16.25 0.60 15.95
CA LEU A 15 -15.41 1.64 16.54
C LEU A 15 -13.98 1.14 16.76
N GLN A 16 -13.81 -0.06 17.32
CA GLN A 16 -12.50 -0.68 17.49
C GLN A 16 -11.77 -0.87 16.14
N HIS A 17 -12.51 -1.24 15.09
CA HIS A 17 -11.94 -1.37 13.76
C HIS A 17 -11.47 -0.03 13.20
N VAL A 18 -12.26 1.04 13.38
CA VAL A 18 -11.87 2.41 12.99
C VAL A 18 -10.62 2.86 13.73
N ASP A 19 -10.56 2.66 15.05
CA ASP A 19 -9.38 2.99 15.85
C ASP A 19 -8.13 2.24 15.37
N ASN A 20 -8.27 0.97 15.01
CA ASN A 20 -7.19 0.17 14.46
C ASN A 20 -6.71 0.70 13.10
N LEU A 21 -7.62 1.14 12.22
CA LEU A 21 -7.26 1.75 10.94
C LEU A 21 -6.50 3.07 11.13
N VAL A 22 -6.96 3.93 12.04
CA VAL A 22 -6.31 5.22 12.35
C VAL A 22 -4.91 4.98 12.94
N ALA A 23 -4.79 4.06 13.90
CA ALA A 23 -3.50 3.71 14.49
C ALA A 23 -2.53 3.13 13.45
N ARG A 24 -3.02 2.30 12.52
CA ARG A 24 -2.19 1.75 11.43
C ARG A 24 -1.70 2.86 10.50
N ALA A 25 -2.57 3.78 10.08
CA ALA A 25 -2.20 4.92 9.24
C ALA A 25 -1.09 5.76 9.90
N ALA A 26 -1.26 6.13 11.18
CA ALA A 26 -0.27 6.90 11.92
C ALA A 26 1.10 6.19 12.02
N ARG A 27 1.13 4.85 12.16
CA ARG A 27 2.38 4.07 12.16
C ARG A 27 3.07 4.11 10.80
N ILE A 28 2.32 4.02 9.70
CA ILE A 28 2.86 4.12 8.35
C ILE A 28 3.48 5.51 8.14
N ASP A 29 2.74 6.56 8.48
CA ASP A 29 3.21 7.94 8.32
C ASP A 29 4.49 8.19 9.13
N LEU A 30 4.51 7.74 10.39
CA LEU A 30 5.69 7.87 11.24
C LEU A 30 6.89 7.09 10.69
N PHE A 31 6.66 5.88 10.17
CA PHE A 31 7.71 5.08 9.54
C PHE A 31 8.26 5.77 8.30
N LEU A 32 7.39 6.20 7.38
CA LEU A 32 7.78 6.89 6.15
C LEU A 32 8.55 8.18 6.46
N TYR A 33 8.08 8.97 7.42
CA TYR A 33 8.76 10.17 7.91
C TYR A 33 10.15 9.85 8.47
N LYS A 34 10.26 8.93 9.43
CA LYS A 34 11.54 8.54 10.05
C LYS A 34 12.52 7.94 9.06
N SER A 35 12.03 7.24 8.04
CA SER A 35 12.87 6.60 7.04
C SER A 35 13.57 7.60 6.10
N GLY A 36 13.04 8.82 5.97
CA GLY A 36 13.49 9.81 5.00
C GLY A 36 13.32 9.40 3.54
N ARG A 37 12.67 8.27 3.25
CA ARG A 37 12.56 7.71 1.88
C ARG A 37 11.68 8.58 0.98
N LEU A 38 10.64 9.22 1.54
CA LEU A 38 9.71 10.06 0.77
C LEU A 38 10.39 11.25 0.07
N SER A 39 11.45 11.82 0.65
CA SER A 39 12.17 12.95 0.04
C SER A 39 12.95 12.56 -1.23
N ARG A 40 13.15 11.26 -1.47
CA ARG A 40 13.82 10.70 -2.65
C ARG A 40 12.84 10.32 -3.76
N LEU A 41 11.53 10.43 -3.50
CA LEU A 41 10.49 10.07 -4.44
C LEU A 41 9.98 11.31 -5.18
N SER A 42 9.71 11.16 -6.47
CA SER A 42 8.91 12.13 -7.21
C SER A 42 7.44 12.09 -6.76
N GLY A 43 6.69 13.16 -7.02
CA GLY A 43 5.25 13.20 -6.70
C GLY A 43 4.44 12.04 -7.31
N ARG A 44 4.80 11.57 -8.51
CA ARG A 44 4.17 10.40 -9.12
C ARG A 44 4.50 9.10 -8.38
N GLN A 45 5.73 8.94 -7.91
CA GLN A 45 6.13 7.77 -7.13
C GLN A 45 5.47 7.78 -5.74
N VAL A 46 5.28 8.95 -5.13
CA VAL A 46 4.46 9.10 -3.92
C VAL A 46 3.01 8.71 -4.19
N THR A 47 2.46 9.12 -5.34
CA THR A 47 1.10 8.74 -5.76
C THR A 47 0.99 7.22 -5.91
N LEU A 48 1.94 6.57 -6.59
CA LEU A 48 2.00 5.11 -6.72
C LEU A 48 2.10 4.44 -5.34
N LEU A 49 2.94 4.94 -4.44
CA LEU A 49 3.04 4.42 -3.07
C LEU A 49 1.71 4.52 -2.32
N ASN A 50 1.00 5.63 -2.43
CA ASN A 50 -0.31 5.81 -1.78
C ASN A 50 -1.34 4.81 -2.32
N ILE A 51 -1.34 4.57 -3.64
CA ILE A 51 -2.20 3.55 -4.26
C ILE A 51 -1.85 2.15 -3.71
N THR A 52 -0.56 1.79 -3.64
CA THR A 52 -0.17 0.47 -3.13
C THR A 52 -0.50 0.27 -1.65
N LEU A 53 -0.40 1.33 -0.84
CA LEU A 53 -0.78 1.32 0.58
C LEU A 53 -2.29 1.24 0.82
N ALA A 54 -3.11 1.76 -0.10
CA ALA A 54 -4.56 1.73 0.01
C ALA A 54 -5.15 0.32 -0.19
N GLU A 55 -4.48 -0.53 -0.98
CA GLU A 55 -4.89 -1.92 -1.24
C GLU A 55 -3.80 -2.91 -0.76
N PRO A 56 -3.63 -3.08 0.57
CA PRO A 56 -2.63 -4.00 1.11
C PRO A 56 -2.92 -5.43 0.66
N GLY A 57 -1.89 -6.13 0.17
CA GLY A 57 -1.98 -7.50 -0.35
C GLY A 57 -2.20 -7.60 -1.86
N LYS A 58 -2.57 -6.50 -2.55
CA LYS A 58 -2.63 -6.48 -4.01
C LYS A 58 -1.23 -6.57 -4.63
N LYS A 59 -1.14 -7.35 -5.70
CA LYS A 59 0.04 -7.42 -6.56
C LYS A 59 -0.12 -6.43 -7.71
N TYR A 60 0.92 -5.64 -7.96
CA TYR A 60 0.96 -4.61 -9.00
C TYR A 60 1.88 -5.05 -10.13
N SER A 61 1.34 -5.09 -11.35
CA SER A 61 2.13 -5.33 -12.56
C SER A 61 2.51 -4.00 -13.22
N THR A 62 3.56 -4.01 -14.03
CA THR A 62 3.96 -2.83 -14.82
C THR A 62 2.82 -2.31 -15.69
N ALA A 63 2.16 -3.19 -16.45
CA ALA A 63 1.07 -2.81 -17.35
C ALA A 63 -0.12 -2.19 -16.60
N GLY A 64 -0.53 -2.80 -15.47
CA GLY A 64 -1.62 -2.25 -14.67
C GLY A 64 -1.31 -0.88 -14.06
N VAL A 65 -0.05 -0.64 -13.68
CA VAL A 65 0.38 0.67 -13.18
C VAL A 65 0.50 1.70 -14.32
N ALA A 66 0.98 1.28 -15.48
CA ALA A 66 1.06 2.13 -16.68
C ALA A 66 -0.32 2.64 -17.09
N GLU A 67 -1.31 1.74 -17.13
CA GLU A 67 -2.71 2.07 -17.38
C GLU A 67 -3.27 3.00 -16.30
N ALA A 68 -3.15 2.64 -15.02
CA ALA A 68 -3.72 3.39 -13.91
C ALA A 68 -3.15 4.82 -13.77
N LEU A 69 -1.87 5.02 -14.12
CA LEU A 69 -1.21 6.32 -14.01
C LEU A 69 -1.14 7.08 -15.35
N GLY A 70 -1.60 6.49 -16.46
CA GLY A 70 -1.51 7.10 -17.79
C GLY A 70 -0.08 7.35 -18.26
N VAL A 71 0.84 6.42 -17.98
CA VAL A 71 2.27 6.53 -18.33
C VAL A 71 2.73 5.35 -19.19
N SER A 72 3.92 5.47 -19.80
CA SER A 72 4.51 4.33 -20.53
C SER A 72 4.88 3.18 -19.59
N ASP A 73 4.89 1.95 -20.12
CA ASP A 73 5.38 0.77 -19.40
C ASP A 73 6.79 0.95 -18.83
N ASN A 74 7.67 1.62 -19.56
CA ASN A 74 9.04 1.87 -19.08
C ASN A 74 9.04 2.81 -17.88
N THR A 75 8.21 3.85 -17.90
CA THR A 75 8.03 4.78 -16.77
C THR A 75 7.45 4.04 -15.56
N ALA A 76 6.37 3.27 -15.75
CA ALA A 76 5.75 2.49 -14.67
C ALA A 76 6.73 1.48 -14.06
N ARG A 77 7.50 0.78 -14.89
CA ARG A 77 8.54 -0.15 -14.43
C ARG A 77 9.61 0.55 -13.60
N ASN A 78 10.06 1.73 -14.04
CA ASN A 78 11.06 2.51 -13.33
C ASN A 78 10.52 3.04 -11.98
N ASP A 79 9.25 3.45 -11.92
CA ASP A 79 8.61 3.90 -10.69
C ASP A 79 8.47 2.73 -9.69
N LEU A 80 7.99 1.57 -10.14
CA LEU A 80 7.91 0.35 -9.32
C LEU A 80 9.28 -0.08 -8.79
N ARG A 81 10.31 -0.09 -9.65
CA ARG A 81 11.69 -0.41 -9.24
C ARG A 81 12.29 0.62 -8.32
N THR A 82 11.89 1.89 -8.42
CA THR A 82 12.32 2.93 -7.48
C THR A 82 11.75 2.65 -6.09
N LEU A 83 10.45 2.35 -6.00
CA LEU A 83 9.83 1.99 -4.74
C LEU A 83 10.44 0.69 -4.16
N ALA A 84 10.79 -0.28 -5.00
CA ALA A 84 11.46 -1.49 -4.55
C ALA A 84 12.88 -1.21 -4.02
N ARG A 85 13.65 -0.35 -4.69
CA ARG A 85 14.99 0.08 -4.23
C ARG A 85 14.95 0.81 -2.89
N GLU A 86 13.89 1.57 -2.63
CA GLU A 86 13.65 2.21 -1.33
C GLU A 86 13.08 1.22 -0.28
N ASN A 87 13.05 -0.08 -0.56
CA ASN A 87 12.46 -1.11 0.29
C ASN A 87 11.00 -0.80 0.68
N LEU A 88 10.26 -0.16 -0.22
CA LEU A 88 8.84 0.17 -0.06
C LEU A 88 7.94 -0.91 -0.68
N LEU A 89 8.43 -1.52 -1.76
CA LEU A 89 7.80 -2.66 -2.42
C LEU A 89 8.78 -3.83 -2.51
N THR A 90 8.24 -5.05 -2.51
CA THR A 90 8.97 -6.27 -2.79
C THR A 90 8.67 -6.72 -4.20
N GLU A 91 9.72 -6.94 -4.97
CA GLU A 91 9.64 -7.55 -6.30
C GLU A 91 9.42 -9.06 -6.15
N ILE A 92 8.43 -9.60 -6.85
CA ILE A 92 8.06 -11.01 -6.85
C ILE A 92 8.07 -11.50 -8.29
N SER A 93 8.75 -12.63 -8.53
CA SER A 93 8.62 -13.36 -9.78
C SER A 93 7.33 -14.20 -9.74
N GLU A 94 6.44 -13.99 -10.70
CA GLU A 94 5.24 -14.78 -10.93
C GLU A 94 5.42 -15.54 -12.25
N ASN A 95 5.49 -16.88 -12.16
CA ASN A 95 5.63 -17.81 -13.28
C ASN A 95 6.79 -17.52 -14.25
N ASP A 96 8.01 -17.35 -13.72
CA ASP A 96 9.31 -17.17 -14.41
C ASP A 96 9.41 -16.03 -15.44
N LEU A 97 8.31 -15.35 -15.76
CA LEU A 97 8.20 -14.38 -16.85
C LEU A 97 7.57 -13.06 -16.40
N LYS A 98 6.81 -13.05 -15.30
CA LYS A 98 6.05 -11.87 -14.88
C LYS A 98 6.52 -11.35 -13.53
N THR A 99 7.22 -10.22 -13.55
CA THR A 99 7.50 -9.48 -12.32
C THR A 99 6.26 -8.73 -11.85
N VAL A 100 5.90 -8.93 -10.58
CA VAL A 100 4.87 -8.16 -9.87
C VAL A 100 5.44 -7.59 -8.57
N PHE A 101 4.82 -6.53 -8.07
CA PHE A 101 5.28 -5.83 -6.87
C PHE A 101 4.18 -5.86 -5.80
N LYS A 102 4.56 -6.04 -4.54
CA LYS A 102 3.65 -5.89 -3.39
C LYS A 102 4.28 -5.00 -2.33
N VAL A 103 3.48 -4.44 -1.44
CA VAL A 103 3.98 -3.71 -0.26
C VAL A 103 4.90 -4.62 0.58
N SER A 104 6.07 -4.11 0.97
CA SER A 104 7.11 -4.90 1.66
C SER A 104 6.82 -5.20 3.13
N TRP A 105 5.97 -4.41 3.77
CA TRP A 105 5.62 -4.57 5.16
C TRP A 105 4.22 -5.17 5.32
N ASP A 106 4.11 -6.07 6.27
CA ASP A 106 2.83 -6.52 6.78
C ASP A 106 2.47 -5.56 7.93
N LEU A 107 1.52 -4.66 7.71
CA LEU A 107 1.08 -3.67 8.71
C LEU A 107 -0.03 -4.22 9.61
N ASN A 108 -0.04 -5.53 9.83
CA ASN A 108 -0.97 -6.18 10.73
C ASN A 108 -0.81 -5.66 12.17
#